data_AF-A0A3M2W1S3-F1
#
_entry.id   AF-A0A3M2W1S3-F1
#
_cell.length_a   1.000
_cell.length_b   1.000
_cell.length_c   1.000
_cell.angle_alpha   90.00
_cell.angle_beta   90.00
_cell.angle_gamma   90.00
#
_symmetry.space_group_name_H-M   'P 1'
#
loop_
_entity.id
_entity.type
_entity.pdbx_description
1 polymer ?
#
loop_
_entity_poly.entity_id
_entity_poly.type
_entity_poly.pdbx_seq_one_letter_code
_entity_poly.pdbx_strand_id
1 'polypeptide(L)'
;NTMTQLTSLADQKTVDALYTTVNGNPVISIKKRADYRSYLNIAQKLLLPRTYTKVVRTVSSLSVHFTGEAYKQFNYKMLVNNAYASEITRGKAYYSSVSNGVWTTSGTHDSDDNCKVTCDYKGATYVLYESNAADRRTETWAQDPYVTHCDPRDL
;
A
#
# COMPACT_ATOMS: atom_id res chain seq x y z
N ASN A 1 22.34 14.85 3.00
CA ASN A 1 21.20 15.22 2.13
C ASN A 1 20.23 14.07 2.06
N THR A 2 19.05 14.22 2.66
CA THR A 2 17.97 13.24 2.59
C THR A 2 17.08 13.58 1.39
N MET A 3 16.99 12.69 0.40
CA MET A 3 16.11 12.87 -0.75
C MET A 3 14.66 12.68 -0.29
N THR A 4 13.84 13.72 -0.40
CA THR A 4 12.43 13.70 0.04
C THR A 4 11.44 13.66 -1.12
N GLN A 5 11.90 13.93 -2.34
CA GLN A 5 11.07 13.98 -3.54
C GLN A 5 11.80 13.40 -4.75
N LEU A 6 11.02 12.85 -5.67
CA LEU A 6 11.46 12.38 -6.97
C LEU A 6 11.13 13.42 -8.04
N THR A 7 12.00 13.54 -9.05
CA THR A 7 11.67 14.31 -10.25
C THR A 7 10.46 13.67 -10.97
N SER A 8 9.77 14.45 -11.80
CA SER A 8 8.62 13.96 -12.59
C SER A 8 8.99 12.85 -13.57
N LEU A 9 10.26 12.79 -13.99
CA LEU A 9 10.80 11.78 -14.90
C LEU A 9 11.18 10.47 -14.20
N ALA A 10 11.26 10.47 -12.86
CA ALA A 10 11.58 9.26 -12.13
C ALA A 10 10.33 8.36 -12.05
N ASP A 11 10.39 7.25 -12.78
CA ASP A 11 9.41 6.18 -12.82
C ASP A 11 10.04 4.83 -12.47
N GLN A 12 9.22 3.77 -12.38
CA GLN A 12 9.73 2.44 -12.04
C GLN A 12 10.73 1.94 -13.07
N LYS A 13 10.50 2.21 -14.36
CA LYS A 13 11.41 1.79 -15.45
C LYS A 13 12.80 2.40 -15.28
N THR A 14 12.89 3.66 -14.88
CA THR A 14 14.14 4.37 -14.62
C THR A 14 14.85 3.78 -13.40
N VAL A 15 14.12 3.51 -12.31
CA VAL A 15 14.69 2.87 -11.11
C VAL A 15 15.20 1.46 -11.42
N ASP A 16 14.47 0.66 -12.19
CA ASP A 16 14.87 -0.68 -12.63
C ASP A 16 16.16 -0.65 -13.49
N ALA A 17 16.24 0.30 -14.42
CA ALA A 17 17.40 0.47 -15.29
C ALA A 17 18.65 0.89 -14.50
N LEU A 18 18.48 1.83 -13.56
CA LEU A 18 19.56 2.25 -12.66
C LEU A 18 19.99 1.12 -11.73
N TYR A 19 19.04 0.32 -11.22
CA TYR A 19 19.36 -0.85 -10.41
C TYR A 19 20.22 -1.84 -11.21
N THR A 20 19.84 -2.15 -12.45
CA THR A 20 20.65 -3.00 -13.34
C THR A 20 22.05 -2.42 -13.56
N THR A 21 22.15 -1.12 -13.84
CA THR A 21 23.42 -0.43 -14.09
C THR A 21 24.33 -0.44 -12.86
N VAL A 22 23.82 -0.08 -11.69
CA VAL A 22 24.58 -0.01 -10.43
C VAL A 22 25.13 -1.38 -10.03
N ASN A 23 24.38 -2.44 -10.30
CA ASN A 23 24.75 -3.81 -9.93
C ASN A 23 25.61 -4.53 -10.98
N GLY A 24 25.48 -4.18 -12.26
CA GLY A 24 26.19 -4.82 -13.36
C GLY A 24 27.47 -4.12 -13.81
N ASN A 25 27.66 -2.83 -13.49
CA ASN A 25 28.82 -2.07 -13.98
C ASN A 25 30.09 -2.35 -13.14
N PRO A 26 31.15 -2.94 -13.73
CA PRO A 26 32.37 -3.28 -13.00
C PRO A 26 33.22 -2.05 -12.64
N VAL A 27 33.02 -0.91 -13.28
CA VAL A 27 33.77 0.34 -13.04
C VAL A 27 33.30 1.04 -11.75
N ILE A 28 32.09 0.74 -11.28
CA ILE A 28 31.56 1.32 -10.04
C ILE A 28 32.23 0.64 -8.84
N SER A 29 33.00 1.41 -8.07
CA SER A 29 33.64 0.95 -6.85
C SER A 29 32.62 0.46 -5.82
N ILE A 30 33.05 -0.44 -4.93
CA ILE A 30 32.19 -1.03 -3.87
C ILE A 30 31.51 0.07 -3.04
N LYS A 31 32.27 1.10 -2.64
CA LYS A 31 31.74 2.23 -1.85
C LYS A 31 30.65 2.99 -2.61
N LYS A 32 30.92 3.41 -3.85
CA LYS A 32 29.93 4.11 -4.68
C LYS A 32 28.69 3.25 -4.95
N ARG A 33 28.87 1.94 -5.14
CA ARG A 33 27.77 1.00 -5.34
C ARG A 33 26.85 0.95 -4.12
N ALA A 34 27.42 0.94 -2.91
CA ALA A 34 26.64 1.00 -1.68
C ALA A 34 25.85 2.31 -1.58
N ASP A 35 26.49 3.46 -1.86
CA ASP A 35 25.84 4.77 -1.84
C ASP A 35 24.69 4.84 -2.86
N TYR A 36 24.91 4.38 -4.10
CA TYR A 36 23.87 4.38 -5.14
C TYR A 36 22.71 3.44 -4.82
N ARG A 37 22.96 2.27 -4.24
CA ARG A 37 21.89 1.38 -3.77
C ARG A 37 21.05 2.04 -2.68
N SER A 38 21.67 2.80 -1.78
CA SER A 38 20.94 3.58 -0.77
C SER A 38 20.00 4.61 -1.42
N TYR A 39 20.48 5.37 -2.42
CA TYR A 39 19.63 6.31 -3.16
C TYR A 39 18.49 5.62 -3.93
N LEU A 40 18.77 4.48 -4.57
CA LEU A 40 17.74 3.70 -5.25
C LEU A 40 16.68 3.15 -4.29
N ASN A 41 17.08 2.75 -3.08
CA ASN A 41 16.13 2.35 -2.05
C ASN A 41 15.22 3.50 -1.62
N ILE A 42 15.77 4.71 -1.45
CA ILE A 42 14.98 5.91 -1.15
C ILE A 42 14.02 6.23 -2.30
N ALA A 43 14.51 6.17 -3.55
CA ALA A 43 13.67 6.38 -4.73
C ALA A 43 12.52 5.37 -4.80
N GLN A 44 12.79 4.08 -4.58
CA GLN A 44 11.76 3.05 -4.56
C GLN A 44 10.72 3.31 -3.47
N LYS A 45 11.16 3.71 -2.27
CA LYS A 45 10.25 4.08 -1.15
C LYS A 45 9.32 5.23 -1.52
N LEU A 46 9.79 6.17 -2.34
CA LEU A 46 8.98 7.30 -2.83
C LEU A 46 8.09 6.93 -4.02
N LEU A 47 8.45 5.91 -4.82
CA LEU A 47 7.66 5.44 -5.96
C LEU A 47 6.51 4.53 -5.57
N LEU A 48 6.73 3.57 -4.67
CA LEU A 48 5.73 2.57 -4.31
C LEU A 48 4.39 3.17 -3.85
N PRO A 49 4.35 4.27 -3.07
CA PRO A 49 3.10 4.95 -2.74
C PRO A 49 2.28 5.43 -3.93
N ARG A 50 2.89 5.67 -5.10
CA ARG A 50 2.18 6.06 -6.33
C ARG A 50 1.37 4.92 -6.95
N THR A 51 1.61 3.68 -6.51
CA THR A 51 0.92 2.49 -7.03
C THR A 51 -0.47 2.30 -6.42
N TYR A 52 -0.83 3.05 -5.37
CA TYR A 52 -2.15 3.00 -4.74
C TYR A 52 -2.67 4.40 -4.42
N THR A 53 -3.99 4.50 -4.28
CA THR A 53 -4.71 5.74 -3.95
C THR A 53 -5.01 5.81 -2.45
N LYS A 54 -5.39 4.68 -1.84
CA LYS A 54 -5.66 4.57 -0.42
C LYS A 54 -5.57 3.13 0.06
N VAL A 55 -5.39 2.99 1.37
CA VAL A 55 -5.63 1.75 2.10
C VAL A 55 -6.83 2.00 3.01
N VAL A 56 -7.77 1.06 3.04
CA VAL A 56 -8.98 1.11 3.86
C VAL A 56 -8.95 -0.05 4.84
N ARG A 57 -9.02 0.25 6.14
CA ARG A 57 -9.10 -0.75 7.21
C ARG A 57 -10.45 -0.66 7.91
N THR A 58 -11.23 -1.73 7.85
CA THR A 58 -12.42 -1.89 8.70
C THR A 58 -12.10 -2.84 9.86
N VAL A 59 -13.05 -3.02 10.78
CA VAL A 59 -13.04 -4.07 11.82
C VAL A 59 -13.15 -5.50 11.27
N SER A 60 -13.00 -5.70 9.97
CA SER A 60 -13.19 -7.02 9.36
C SER A 60 -12.49 -7.18 8.02
N SER A 61 -11.78 -6.15 7.54
CA SER A 61 -11.09 -6.20 6.25
C SER A 61 -9.99 -5.15 6.16
N LEU A 62 -8.95 -5.48 5.41
CA LEU A 62 -7.95 -4.54 4.92
C LEU A 62 -7.97 -4.56 3.40
N SER A 63 -8.11 -3.39 2.79
CA SER A 63 -8.17 -3.24 1.34
C SER A 63 -7.19 -2.20 0.82
N VAL A 64 -6.52 -2.50 -0.28
CA VAL A 64 -5.65 -1.56 -1.01
C VAL A 64 -6.33 -1.22 -2.33
N HIS A 65 -6.51 0.07 -2.58
CA HIS A 65 -7.06 0.59 -3.83
C HIS A 65 -5.90 1.01 -4.74
N PHE A 66 -5.56 0.21 -5.73
CA PHE A 66 -4.45 0.49 -6.63
C PHE A 66 -4.76 1.61 -7.63
N THR A 67 -3.71 2.33 -8.02
CA THR A 67 -3.74 3.31 -9.12
C THR A 67 -3.43 2.57 -10.42
N GLY A 68 -4.45 2.26 -11.21
CA GLY A 68 -4.29 1.51 -12.46
C GLY A 68 -3.69 0.12 -12.23
N GLU A 69 -2.84 -0.33 -13.16
CA GLU A 69 -2.30 -1.70 -13.14
C GLU A 69 -0.83 -1.81 -12.75
N ALA A 70 -0.20 -0.72 -12.27
CA ALA A 70 1.21 -0.71 -11.90
C ALA A 70 1.54 -1.76 -10.82
N TYR A 71 0.57 -2.08 -9.95
CA TYR A 71 0.68 -3.10 -8.91
C TYR A 71 1.01 -4.51 -9.45
N LYS A 72 0.70 -4.79 -10.73
CA LYS A 72 1.01 -6.09 -11.36
C LYS A 72 2.51 -6.34 -11.54
N GLN A 73 3.35 -5.32 -11.37
CA GLN A 73 4.81 -5.44 -11.45
C GLN A 73 5.47 -5.82 -10.12
N PHE A 74 4.71 -5.80 -9.02
CA PHE A 74 5.25 -5.96 -7.68
C PHE A 74 4.63 -7.13 -6.91
N ASN A 75 5.24 -7.42 -5.77
CA ASN A 75 4.75 -8.39 -4.81
C ASN A 75 4.37 -7.65 -3.53
N TYR A 76 3.08 -7.61 -3.20
CA TYR A 76 2.58 -6.98 -1.99
C TYR A 76 2.14 -8.03 -0.98
N LYS A 77 2.34 -7.78 0.31
CA LYS A 77 1.89 -8.65 1.40
C LYS A 77 1.11 -7.86 2.42
N MET A 78 0.05 -8.48 2.95
CA MET A 78 -0.65 -8.01 4.13
C MET A 78 -0.23 -8.84 5.32
N LEU A 79 0.06 -8.16 6.43
CA LEU A 79 0.33 -8.80 7.70
C LEU A 79 -0.65 -8.31 8.75
N VAL A 80 -1.10 -9.22 9.61
CA VAL A 80 -1.94 -8.93 10.77
C VAL A 80 -1.19 -9.44 12.00
N ASN A 81 -0.89 -8.55 12.95
CA ASN A 81 -0.05 -8.85 14.12
C ASN A 81 1.29 -9.51 13.73
N ASN A 82 1.91 -9.03 12.64
CA ASN A 82 3.10 -9.58 11.99
C ASN A 82 2.97 -11.00 11.41
N ALA A 83 1.80 -11.64 11.48
CA ALA A 83 1.53 -12.89 10.79
C ALA A 83 1.10 -12.62 9.35
N TYR A 84 1.54 -13.48 8.42
CA TYR A 84 1.10 -13.42 7.02
C TYR A 84 -0.41 -13.61 6.94
N ALA A 85 -1.10 -12.70 6.26
CA ALA A 85 -2.54 -12.78 6.03
C ALA A 85 -2.86 -13.09 4.56
N SER A 86 -2.29 -12.31 3.65
CA SER A 86 -2.50 -12.48 2.22
C SER A 86 -1.43 -11.79 1.38
N GLU A 87 -1.40 -12.05 0.08
CA GLU A 87 -0.48 -11.38 -0.83
C GLU A 87 -1.04 -11.21 -2.25
N ILE A 88 -0.47 -10.25 -2.96
CA ILE A 88 -0.53 -10.13 -4.42
C ILE A 88 0.86 -10.44 -4.95
N THR A 89 1.00 -11.49 -5.76
CA THR A 89 2.24 -11.77 -6.50
C THR A 89 2.02 -11.45 -7.97
N ARG A 90 2.64 -10.35 -8.46
CA ARG A 90 2.56 -9.91 -9.86
C ARG A 90 1.12 -9.83 -10.38
N GLY A 91 0.24 -9.25 -9.58
CA GLY A 91 -1.18 -9.07 -9.91
C GLY A 91 -2.10 -10.25 -9.56
N LYS A 92 -1.56 -11.40 -9.14
CA LYS A 92 -2.35 -12.56 -8.71
C LYS A 92 -2.56 -12.55 -7.19
N ALA A 93 -3.81 -12.66 -6.74
CA ALA A 93 -4.16 -12.69 -5.33
C ALA A 93 -4.02 -14.11 -4.75
N TYR A 94 -3.52 -14.18 -3.51
CA TYR A 94 -3.45 -15.40 -2.70
C TYR A 94 -4.02 -15.09 -1.32
N TYR A 95 -4.86 -15.98 -0.79
CA TYR A 95 -5.61 -15.80 0.47
C TYR A 95 -6.37 -14.46 0.55
N SER A 96 -6.78 -13.96 -0.61
CA SER A 96 -7.41 -12.66 -0.80
C SER A 96 -8.13 -12.63 -2.14
N SER A 97 -8.79 -11.52 -2.43
CA SER A 97 -9.38 -11.24 -3.75
C SER A 97 -8.84 -9.96 -4.32
N VAL A 98 -8.75 -9.87 -5.65
CA VAL A 98 -8.50 -8.62 -6.35
C VAL A 98 -9.51 -8.45 -7.47
N SER A 99 -10.24 -7.33 -7.45
CA SER A 99 -11.24 -7.01 -8.47
C SER A 99 -11.26 -5.50 -8.69
N ASN A 100 -11.30 -5.07 -9.96
CA ASN A 100 -11.32 -3.67 -10.36
C ASN A 100 -10.24 -2.81 -9.65
N GLY A 101 -9.03 -3.35 -9.50
CA GLY A 101 -7.91 -2.66 -8.84
C GLY A 101 -8.01 -2.58 -7.32
N VAL A 102 -8.98 -3.25 -6.69
CA VAL A 102 -9.12 -3.32 -5.24
C VAL A 102 -8.68 -4.70 -4.78
N TRP A 103 -7.61 -4.75 -4.00
CA TRP A 103 -7.14 -5.96 -3.33
C TRP A 103 -7.64 -5.98 -1.90
N THR A 104 -8.37 -7.02 -1.53
CA THR A 104 -8.99 -7.18 -0.20
C THR A 104 -8.58 -8.52 0.38
N THR A 105 -8.03 -8.50 1.59
CA THR A 105 -7.68 -9.72 2.33
C THR A 105 -8.92 -10.52 2.71
N SER A 106 -8.74 -11.84 2.84
CA SER A 106 -9.74 -12.70 3.49
C SER A 106 -9.54 -12.71 5.02
N GLY A 107 -10.58 -13.07 5.77
CA GLY A 107 -10.53 -13.21 7.23
C GLY A 107 -11.08 -12.00 8.01
N THR A 108 -11.30 -12.21 9.31
CA THR A 108 -11.70 -11.18 10.28
C THR A 108 -10.47 -10.55 10.92
N HIS A 109 -10.53 -9.25 11.23
CA HIS A 109 -9.48 -8.52 11.93
C HIS A 109 -10.11 -7.75 13.08
N ASP A 110 -9.54 -7.80 14.26
CA ASP A 110 -10.08 -7.06 15.38
C ASP A 110 -9.71 -5.57 15.28
N SER A 111 -10.48 -4.73 15.98
CA SER A 111 -10.31 -3.28 15.86
C SER A 111 -8.91 -2.79 16.23
N ASP A 112 -8.22 -3.53 17.11
CA ASP A 112 -6.90 -3.28 17.69
C ASP A 112 -5.74 -4.04 17.01
N ASP A 113 -6.03 -4.91 16.04
CA ASP A 113 -4.98 -5.64 15.31
C ASP A 113 -4.00 -4.71 14.59
N ASN A 114 -2.69 -5.00 14.66
CA ASN A 114 -1.68 -4.33 13.85
C ASN A 114 -1.74 -4.83 12.40
N CYS A 115 -2.30 -4.03 11.51
CA CYS A 115 -2.42 -4.30 10.09
C CYS A 115 -1.32 -3.60 9.30
N LYS A 116 -0.58 -4.34 8.47
CA LYS A 116 0.50 -3.84 7.63
C LYS A 116 0.27 -4.19 6.17
N VAL A 117 0.61 -3.26 5.28
CA VAL A 117 0.82 -3.53 3.86
C VAL A 117 2.29 -3.32 3.56
N THR A 118 2.94 -4.34 3.01
CA THR A 118 4.32 -4.28 2.57
C THR A 118 4.44 -4.60 1.08
N CYS A 119 5.55 -4.19 0.49
CA CYS A 119 5.93 -4.57 -0.87
C CYS A 119 7.38 -5.00 -0.89
N ASP A 120 7.66 -6.15 -1.52
CA ASP A 120 9.02 -6.64 -1.71
C ASP A 120 9.53 -6.20 -3.09
N TYR A 121 10.70 -5.57 -3.13
CA TYR A 121 11.35 -5.16 -4.37
C TYR A 121 12.87 -5.31 -4.26
N LYS A 122 13.46 -6.08 -5.18
CA LYS A 122 14.91 -6.32 -5.31
C LYS A 122 15.64 -6.61 -3.99
N GLY A 123 15.04 -7.47 -3.15
CA GLY A 123 15.61 -7.91 -1.88
C GLY A 123 15.40 -6.97 -0.70
N ALA A 124 14.63 -5.89 -0.88
CA ALA A 124 14.19 -5.01 0.21
C ALA A 124 12.67 -5.11 0.39
N THR A 125 12.22 -5.03 1.64
CA THR A 125 10.81 -4.96 2.01
C THR A 125 10.46 -3.53 2.43
N TYR A 126 9.43 -2.96 1.82
CA TYR A 126 8.96 -1.60 2.06
C TYR A 126 7.61 -1.65 2.78
N VAL A 127 7.51 -1.04 3.96
CA VAL A 127 6.22 -0.82 4.64
C VAL A 127 5.52 0.37 3.98
N LEU A 128 4.33 0.14 3.42
CA LEU A 128 3.53 1.14 2.71
C LEU A 128 2.38 1.67 3.59
N TYR A 129 1.88 0.83 4.48
CA TYR A 129 0.84 1.16 5.44
C TYR A 129 1.04 0.35 6.70
N GLU A 130 0.78 0.97 7.86
CA GLU A 130 0.71 0.30 9.16
C GLU A 130 -0.31 1.02 10.04
N SER A 131 -1.23 0.28 10.66
CA SER A 131 -2.20 0.83 11.62
C SER A 131 -2.63 -0.22 12.64
N ASN A 132 -2.84 0.22 13.89
CA ASN A 132 -3.45 -0.56 14.97
C ASN A 132 -4.92 -0.18 15.21
N ALA A 133 -5.50 0.65 14.34
CA ALA A 133 -6.84 1.18 14.52
C ALA A 133 -7.62 1.11 13.21
N ALA A 134 -8.89 0.69 13.30
CA ALA A 134 -9.77 0.67 12.14
C ALA A 134 -10.02 2.11 11.73
N ASP A 135 -10.13 2.35 10.42
CA ASP A 135 -10.56 3.65 9.95
C ASP A 135 -11.95 3.88 10.54
N ARG A 136 -12.09 4.99 11.28
CA ARG A 136 -13.37 5.34 11.89
C ARG A 136 -14.40 5.35 10.76
N ARG A 137 -15.44 4.52 10.86
CA ARG A 137 -16.58 4.61 9.94
C ARG A 137 -17.04 6.05 9.99
N THR A 138 -16.87 6.79 8.90
CA THR A 138 -17.68 7.96 8.65
C THR A 138 -19.04 7.39 8.28
N GLU A 139 -19.85 7.13 9.29
CA GLU A 139 -21.26 6.84 9.11
C GLU A 139 -21.91 8.15 8.64
N THR A 140 -21.78 8.48 7.36
CA THR A 140 -22.82 9.26 6.70
C THR A 140 -24.00 8.32 6.51
N TRP A 141 -24.70 8.05 7.62
CA TRP A 141 -26.11 7.66 7.53
C TRP A 141 -26.80 8.83 6.86
N ALA A 142 -27.31 8.58 5.64
CA ALA A 142 -28.33 9.44 5.05
C ALA A 142 -29.40 9.65 6.13
N GLN A 143 -29.55 10.89 6.58
CA GLN A 143 -30.73 11.29 7.33
C GLN A 143 -31.93 10.94 6.46
N ASP A 144 -32.74 10.02 6.97
CA ASP A 144 -33.99 9.59 6.38
C ASP A 144 -34.86 10.84 6.08
N PRO A 145 -35.26 11.08 4.82
CA PRO A 145 -36.05 12.26 4.47
C PRO A 145 -37.50 12.20 4.96
N TYR A 146 -37.91 11.18 5.74
CA TYR A 146 -39.29 10.97 6.19
C TYR A 146 -39.48 10.89 7.71
N VAL A 147 -38.68 11.60 8.52
CA VAL A 147 -39.07 11.87 9.92
C VAL A 147 -40.08 13.00 9.96
N THR A 148 -41.36 12.69 9.74
CA THR A 148 -42.46 13.54 10.22
C THR A 148 -42.46 13.51 11.74
N HIS A 149 -42.00 14.57 12.37
CA HIS A 149 -42.27 14.83 13.78
C HIS A 149 -43.77 15.12 13.96
N CYS A 150 -44.54 14.11 14.39
CA CYS A 150 -45.80 14.36 15.08
C CYS A 150 -45.49 14.39 16.58
N ASP A 151 -45.59 15.58 17.19
CA ASP A 151 -45.54 15.73 18.65
C ASP A 151 -46.90 15.30 19.24
N PRO A 152 -46.97 14.37 20.20
CA PRO A 152 -48.22 14.00 20.85
C PRO A 152 -48.80 15.07 21.80
N ARG A 153 -48.26 16.30 21.81
CA ARG A 153 -48.70 17.39 22.69
C ARG A 153 -49.55 18.47 22.02
N ASP A 154 -49.90 18.32 20.74
CA ASP A 154 -50.81 19.22 20.02
C ASP A 154 -52.26 18.68 19.94
N LEU A 155 -52.73 17.94 20.95
CA LEU A 155 -54.15 17.63 21.17
C LEU A 155 -54.63 18.25 22.50
#